data_AF-A0A5B1R4V4-F1
#
_entry.id   AF-A0A5B1R4V4-F1
#
_cell.length_a   1.000
_cell.length_b   1.000
_cell.length_c   1.000
_cell.angle_alpha   90.00
_cell.angle_beta   90.00
_cell.angle_gamma   90.00
#
_symmetry.space_group_name_H-M   'P 1'
#
loop_
_entity.id
_entity.type
_entity.pdbx_description
1 polymer ?
#
loop_
_entity_poly.entity_id
_entity_poly.type
_entity_poly.pdbx_seq_one_letter_code
_entity_poly.pdbx_strand_id
1 'polypeptide(L)'
;MFSHTAPSRVGSRGAASTSHPARLGDQSIRDNSRRTWSEPYCERLRLEHRTVLAEFDAVSGQFFNGLMTVYQYQDLSKCYITKLNALLEELDEETKKEPPSMAQRALDWGYTPAEAEKMEHDLTAKESSNYNSSMNTFLYRRNVRGH
;
A
#
# COMPACT_ATOMS: atom_id res chain seq x y z
N MET A 1 -9.37 -36.03 63.73
CA MET A 1 -8.14 -35.24 63.45
C MET A 1 -8.38 -34.49 62.16
N PHE A 2 -8.51 -33.16 62.27
CA PHE A 2 -8.70 -32.27 61.14
C PHE A 2 -7.36 -32.04 60.44
N SER A 3 -7.32 -32.15 59.12
CA SER A 3 -6.21 -31.64 58.32
C SER A 3 -6.77 -31.13 57.01
N HIS A 4 -6.63 -29.81 56.86
CA HIS A 4 -7.07 -29.00 55.75
C HIS A 4 -6.32 -29.37 54.46
N THR A 5 -7.04 -29.44 53.34
CA THR A 5 -6.43 -29.36 52.02
C THR A 5 -7.12 -28.23 51.25
N ALA A 6 -6.33 -27.19 50.98
CA ALA A 6 -6.73 -25.99 50.26
C ALA A 6 -6.97 -26.28 48.77
N PRO A 7 -7.89 -25.57 48.10
CA PRO A 7 -8.00 -25.58 46.65
C PRO A 7 -6.95 -24.63 46.05
N SER A 8 -5.89 -25.20 45.45
CA SER A 8 -4.95 -24.43 44.63
C SER A 8 -5.61 -24.01 43.32
N ARG A 9 -5.96 -22.73 43.29
CA ARG A 9 -6.39 -21.94 42.14
C ARG A 9 -5.19 -21.76 41.20
N VAL A 10 -5.01 -22.67 40.24
CA VAL A 10 -4.08 -22.43 39.12
C VAL A 10 -4.84 -21.62 38.08
N GLY A 11 -4.64 -20.31 38.12
CA GLY A 11 -5.00 -19.41 37.04
C GLY A 11 -4.13 -19.73 35.82
N SER A 12 -4.76 -20.23 34.75
CA SER A 12 -4.17 -20.23 33.43
C SER A 12 -4.99 -19.29 32.56
N ARG A 13 -4.63 -18.00 32.58
CA ARG A 13 -4.99 -17.02 31.56
C ARG A 13 -4.20 -17.36 30.30
N GLY A 14 -4.70 -18.31 29.52
CA GLY A 14 -4.29 -18.49 28.13
C GLY A 14 -5.18 -17.60 27.28
N ALA A 15 -4.64 -16.45 26.86
CA ALA A 15 -5.27 -15.56 25.91
C ALA A 15 -5.54 -16.32 24.59
N ALA A 16 -6.78 -16.75 24.39
CA ALA A 16 -7.26 -17.11 23.06
C ALA A 16 -7.48 -15.80 22.29
N SER A 17 -6.37 -15.25 21.79
CA SER A 17 -6.34 -14.31 20.69
C SER A 17 -6.97 -15.00 19.50
N THR A 18 -8.29 -14.93 19.42
CA THR A 18 -8.98 -15.20 18.16
C THR A 18 -8.89 -13.90 17.39
N SER A 19 -7.73 -13.73 16.76
CA SER A 19 -7.55 -12.82 15.65
C SER A 19 -8.61 -13.16 14.62
N HIS A 20 -9.76 -12.49 14.72
CA HIS A 20 -10.59 -12.27 13.56
C HIS A 20 -9.66 -11.73 12.48
N PRO A 21 -9.55 -12.37 11.30
CA PRO A 21 -9.03 -11.63 10.16
C PRO A 21 -9.99 -10.47 10.01
N ALA A 22 -9.50 -9.27 10.29
CA ALA A 22 -10.17 -8.04 9.89
C ALA A 22 -10.46 -8.24 8.41
N ARG A 23 -11.75 -8.40 8.08
CA ARG A 23 -12.23 -8.28 6.71
C ARG A 23 -11.86 -6.88 6.28
N LEU A 24 -10.66 -6.74 5.72
CA LEU A 24 -10.27 -5.58 4.93
C LEU A 24 -11.37 -5.44 3.90
N GLY A 25 -12.07 -4.30 3.98
CA GLY A 25 -13.31 -4.03 3.29
C GLY A 25 -13.23 -4.48 1.83
N ASP A 26 -14.05 -5.48 1.51
CA ASP A 26 -14.29 -5.98 0.17
C ASP A 26 -15.25 -5.01 -0.55
N GLN A 27 -14.84 -3.75 -0.63
CA GLN A 27 -15.47 -2.71 -1.43
C GLN A 27 -14.37 -2.02 -2.23
N SER A 28 -13.67 -2.83 -3.02
CA SER A 28 -12.94 -2.33 -4.18
C SER A 28 -13.98 -1.85 -5.19
N ILE A 29 -14.52 -0.66 -4.98
CA ILE A 29 -15.00 0.16 -6.09
C ILE A 29 -13.78 0.28 -7.00
N ARG A 30 -13.78 -0.49 -8.09
CA ARG A 30 -12.93 -0.22 -9.25
C ARG A 30 -13.34 1.16 -9.73
N ASP A 31 -12.71 2.17 -9.16
CA ASP A 31 -12.98 3.55 -9.52
C ASP A 31 -12.20 3.85 -10.79
N ASN A 32 -12.56 3.13 -11.87
CA ASN A 32 -12.06 3.37 -13.22
C ASN A 32 -12.39 4.78 -13.73
N SER A 33 -13.17 5.56 -12.97
CA SER A 33 -13.51 6.94 -13.24
C SER A 33 -12.39 7.93 -12.88
N ARG A 34 -11.40 7.49 -12.09
CA ARG A 34 -10.38 8.39 -11.54
C ARG A 34 -9.32 8.75 -12.56
N ARG A 35 -9.12 10.06 -12.76
CA ARG A 35 -8.10 10.64 -13.66
C ARG A 35 -6.69 10.67 -13.06
N THR A 36 -6.58 10.61 -11.73
CA THR A 36 -5.32 10.60 -10.99
C THR A 36 -5.00 9.21 -10.49
N TRP A 37 -3.70 8.91 -10.33
CA TRP A 37 -3.26 7.63 -9.79
C TRP A 37 -3.42 7.57 -8.27
N SER A 38 -3.51 6.34 -7.73
CA SER A 38 -3.67 6.08 -6.30
C SER A 38 -2.57 5.16 -5.77
N GLU A 39 -1.73 5.65 -4.84
CA GLU A 39 -0.66 4.82 -4.24
C GLU A 39 -1.19 3.56 -3.54
N PRO A 40 -2.24 3.64 -2.68
CA PRO A 40 -2.76 2.44 -2.03
C PRO A 40 -3.32 1.40 -3.02
N TYR A 41 -3.82 1.85 -4.17
CA TYR A 41 -4.25 0.96 -5.23
C TYR A 41 -3.06 0.28 -5.90
N CYS A 42 -2.04 1.06 -6.30
CA CYS A 42 -0.79 0.53 -6.84
C CYS A 42 -0.13 -0.49 -5.89
N GLU A 43 -0.07 -0.20 -4.58
CA GLU A 43 0.48 -1.12 -3.59
C GLU A 43 -0.31 -2.42 -3.48
N ARG A 44 -1.64 -2.35 -3.60
CA ARG A 44 -2.49 -3.55 -3.64
C ARG A 44 -2.18 -4.40 -4.88
N LEU A 45 -2.08 -3.79 -6.06
CA LEU A 45 -1.71 -4.48 -7.30
C LEU A 45 -0.32 -5.12 -7.20
N ARG A 46 0.67 -4.41 -6.63
CA ARG A 46 2.02 -4.94 -6.38
C ARG A 46 1.98 -6.15 -5.44
N LEU A 47 1.16 -6.10 -4.39
CA LEU A 47 0.99 -7.20 -3.45
C LEU A 47 0.32 -8.41 -4.13
N GLU A 48 -0.73 -8.18 -4.92
CA GLU A 48 -1.39 -9.24 -5.67
C GLU A 48 -0.43 -9.87 -6.68
N HIS A 49 0.33 -9.06 -7.43
CA HIS A 49 1.34 -9.55 -8.37
C HIS A 49 2.37 -10.45 -7.67
N ARG A 50 2.90 -10.05 -6.51
CA ARG A 50 3.83 -10.88 -5.72
C ARG A 50 3.19 -12.18 -5.24
N THR A 51 1.92 -12.13 -4.86
CA THR A 51 1.17 -13.31 -4.40
C THR A 51 1.01 -14.32 -5.54
N VAL A 52 0.57 -13.85 -6.71
CA VAL A 52 0.41 -14.68 -7.92
C VAL A 52 1.75 -15.26 -8.37
N LEU A 53 2.83 -14.48 -8.28
CA LEU A 53 4.17 -14.95 -8.61
C LEU A 53 4.62 -16.08 -7.66
N ALA A 54 4.39 -15.92 -6.35
CA ALA A 54 4.74 -16.95 -5.36
C ALA A 54 3.93 -18.24 -5.57
N GLU A 55 2.63 -18.13 -5.92
CA GLU A 55 1.82 -19.29 -6.30
C GLU A 55 2.37 -20.00 -7.54
N PHE A 56 2.75 -19.23 -8.56
CA PHE A 56 3.33 -19.77 -9.78
C PHE A 56 4.68 -20.47 -9.54
N ASP A 57 5.52 -19.93 -8.66
CA ASP A 57 6.77 -20.56 -8.24
C ASP A 57 6.51 -21.89 -7.53
N ALA A 58 5.49 -21.94 -6.66
CA ALA A 58 5.09 -23.18 -5.98
C ALA A 58 4.59 -24.25 -6.98
N VAL A 59 3.78 -23.85 -7.96
CA VAL A 59 3.31 -24.73 -9.04
C VAL A 59 4.48 -25.25 -9.89
N SER A 60 5.43 -24.38 -10.20
CA SER A 60 6.66 -24.76 -10.91
C SER A 60 7.49 -25.75 -10.09
N GLY A 61 7.60 -25.54 -8.77
CA GLY A 61 8.24 -26.50 -7.86
C GLY A 61 7.56 -27.87 -7.87
N GLN A 62 6.23 -27.93 -7.88
CA GLN A 62 5.50 -29.21 -7.99
C GLN A 62 5.81 -29.94 -9.31
N PHE A 63 5.90 -29.21 -10.43
CA PHE A 63 6.29 -29.78 -11.72
C PHE A 63 7.71 -30.37 -11.68
N PHE A 64 8.69 -29.61 -11.20
CA PHE A 64 10.08 -30.07 -11.12
C PHE A 64 10.27 -31.26 -10.18
N ASN A 65 9.40 -31.39 -9.16
CA ASN A 65 9.37 -32.55 -8.27
C ASN A 65 8.62 -33.77 -8.87
N GLY A 66 8.14 -33.68 -10.11
CA GLY A 66 7.42 -34.76 -10.79
C GLY A 66 6.01 -35.00 -10.27
N LEU A 67 5.45 -34.09 -9.47
CA LEU A 67 4.09 -34.21 -8.91
C LEU A 67 2.99 -33.81 -9.91
N MET A 68 3.38 -33.28 -11.06
CA MET A 68 2.47 -32.75 -12.07
C MET A 68 2.95 -33.12 -13.48
N THR A 69 2.01 -33.41 -14.37
CA THR A 69 2.32 -33.71 -15.78
C THR A 69 2.67 -32.44 -16.56
N VAL A 70 3.38 -32.61 -17.68
CA VAL A 70 3.73 -31.50 -18.58
C VAL A 70 2.49 -30.74 -19.07
N TYR A 71 1.42 -31.45 -19.44
CA TYR A 71 0.19 -30.82 -19.92
C TYR A 71 -0.49 -29.95 -18.86
N GLN A 72 -0.61 -30.47 -17.63
CA GLN A 72 -1.16 -29.72 -16.51
C GLN A 72 -0.34 -28.47 -16.19
N TYR A 73 1.00 -28.60 -16.21
CA TYR A 73 1.89 -27.46 -16.01
C TYR A 73 1.76 -26.41 -17.11
N GLN A 74 1.66 -26.82 -18.37
CA GLN A 74 1.52 -25.89 -19.50
C GLN A 74 0.22 -25.08 -19.42
N ASP A 75 -0.89 -25.71 -19.06
CA ASP A 75 -2.16 -25.01 -18.93
C ASP A 75 -2.15 -24.03 -17.75
N LEU A 76 -1.64 -24.46 -16.59
CA LEU A 76 -1.51 -23.57 -15.42
C LEU A 76 -0.54 -22.41 -15.67
N SER A 77 0.61 -22.68 -16.29
CA SER A 77 1.61 -21.62 -16.56
C SER A 77 1.05 -20.54 -17.49
N LYS A 78 0.27 -20.91 -18.51
CA LYS A 78 -0.45 -19.94 -19.34
C LYS A 78 -1.39 -19.08 -18.50
N CYS A 79 -2.21 -19.69 -17.65
CA CYS A 79 -3.13 -18.95 -16.78
C CYS A 79 -2.40 -17.96 -15.85
N TYR A 80 -1.32 -18.41 -15.21
CA TYR A 80 -0.52 -17.55 -14.33
C TYR A 80 0.15 -16.40 -15.08
N ILE A 81 0.76 -16.67 -16.24
CA ILE A 81 1.37 -15.63 -17.08
C ILE A 81 0.33 -14.60 -17.52
N THR A 82 -0.85 -15.04 -17.97
CA THR A 82 -1.94 -14.13 -18.33
C THR A 82 -2.36 -13.26 -17.14
N LYS A 83 -2.49 -13.83 -15.95
CA LYS A 83 -2.85 -13.08 -14.74
C LYS A 83 -1.77 -12.07 -14.34
N LEU A 84 -0.50 -12.46 -14.39
CA LEU A 84 0.63 -11.56 -14.10
C LEU A 84 0.70 -10.40 -15.09
N ASN A 85 0.54 -10.68 -16.38
CA ASN A 85 0.52 -9.64 -17.41
C ASN A 85 -0.64 -8.67 -17.21
N ALA A 86 -1.84 -9.17 -16.90
CA ALA A 86 -2.99 -8.32 -16.63
C ALA A 86 -2.76 -7.37 -15.44
N LEU A 87 -2.12 -7.86 -14.36
CA LEU A 87 -1.77 -7.03 -13.20
C LEU A 87 -0.70 -5.98 -13.53
N LEU A 88 0.27 -6.32 -14.38
CA LEU A 88 1.29 -5.38 -14.85
C LEU A 88 0.69 -4.30 -15.76
N GLU A 89 -0.20 -4.69 -16.67
CA GLU A 89 -0.94 -3.74 -17.52
C GLU A 89 -1.78 -2.80 -16.65
N GLU A 90 -2.49 -3.31 -15.66
CA GLU A 90 -3.30 -2.49 -14.75
C GLU A 90 -2.43 -1.50 -13.94
N LEU A 91 -1.24 -1.93 -13.51
CA LEU A 91 -0.29 -1.06 -12.83
C LEU A 91 0.28 0.01 -13.78
N ASP A 92 0.62 -0.36 -15.01
CA ASP A 92 1.10 0.56 -16.03
C ASP A 92 0.05 1.63 -16.34
N GLU A 93 -1.20 1.21 -16.57
CA GLU A 93 -2.33 2.13 -16.78
C GLU A 93 -2.57 3.05 -15.58
N GLU A 94 -2.45 2.55 -14.35
CA GLU A 94 -2.55 3.39 -13.16
C GLU A 94 -1.42 4.43 -13.12
N THR A 95 -0.17 4.06 -13.43
CA THR A 95 0.97 4.98 -13.41
C THR A 95 0.96 6.03 -14.54
N LYS A 96 0.20 5.79 -15.62
CA LYS A 96 -0.01 6.76 -16.70
C LYS A 96 -0.99 7.87 -16.33
N LYS A 97 -1.76 7.73 -15.26
CA LYS A 97 -2.71 8.74 -14.78
C LYS A 97 -1.99 9.98 -14.22
N GLU A 98 -2.74 11.07 -14.10
CA GLU A 98 -2.19 12.33 -13.56
C GLU A 98 -1.76 12.18 -12.10
N PRO A 99 -0.71 12.92 -11.65
CA PRO A 99 -0.30 12.89 -10.26
C PRO A 99 -1.41 13.42 -9.33
N PRO A 100 -1.75 12.71 -8.24
CA PRO A 100 -2.76 13.18 -7.29
C PRO A 100 -2.22 14.39 -6.50
N SER A 101 -3.11 15.33 -6.20
CA SER A 101 -2.84 16.44 -5.28
C SER A 101 -2.54 15.92 -3.87
N MET A 102 -1.95 16.76 -3.02
CA MET A 102 -1.61 16.37 -1.65
C MET A 102 -2.86 16.07 -0.81
N ALA A 103 -3.93 16.84 -0.96
CA ALA A 103 -5.20 16.53 -0.32
C ALA A 103 -5.75 15.18 -0.80
N GLN A 104 -5.65 14.90 -2.10
CA GLN A 104 -6.13 13.63 -2.64
C GLN A 104 -5.33 12.42 -2.13
N ARG A 105 -4.00 12.56 -2.01
CA ARG A 105 -3.16 11.54 -1.38
C ARG A 105 -3.55 11.34 0.07
N ALA A 106 -3.76 12.41 0.84
CA ALA A 106 -4.17 12.31 2.24
C ALA A 106 -5.50 11.54 2.39
N LEU A 107 -6.48 11.82 1.54
CA LEU A 107 -7.73 11.06 1.52
C LEU A 107 -7.48 9.56 1.23
N ASP A 108 -6.61 9.26 0.27
CA ASP A 108 -6.24 7.88 -0.07
C ASP A 108 -5.59 7.13 1.10
N TRP A 109 -4.83 7.84 1.95
CA TRP A 109 -4.23 7.31 3.17
C TRP A 109 -5.21 7.21 4.35
N GLY A 110 -6.46 7.65 4.19
CA GLY A 110 -7.51 7.56 5.20
C GLY A 110 -7.61 8.78 6.13
N TYR A 111 -6.97 9.90 5.80
CA TYR A 111 -7.17 11.15 6.53
C TYR A 111 -8.56 11.73 6.29
N THR A 112 -9.04 12.52 7.24
CA THR A 112 -10.31 13.23 7.08
C THR A 112 -10.18 14.35 6.04
N PRO A 113 -11.29 14.75 5.37
CA PRO A 113 -11.26 15.87 4.42
C PRO A 113 -10.68 17.16 5.02
N ALA A 114 -10.99 17.45 6.28
CA ALA A 114 -10.46 18.63 6.98
C ALA A 114 -8.93 18.56 7.17
N GLU A 115 -8.38 17.39 7.48
CA GLU A 115 -6.93 17.19 7.59
C GLU A 115 -6.24 17.25 6.23
N ALA A 116 -6.88 16.72 5.18
CA ALA A 116 -6.40 16.76 3.81
C ALA A 116 -6.29 18.19 3.28
N GLU A 117 -7.34 19.00 3.44
CA GLU A 117 -7.35 20.41 3.05
C GLU A 117 -6.32 21.23 3.83
N LYS A 118 -6.20 20.98 5.14
CA LYS A 118 -5.19 21.65 5.96
C LYS A 118 -3.77 21.35 5.46
N MET A 119 -3.46 20.10 5.13
CA MET A 119 -2.15 19.72 4.59
C MET A 119 -1.83 20.41 3.26
N GLU A 120 -2.83 20.57 2.38
CA GLU A 120 -2.66 21.30 1.12
C GLU A 120 -2.39 22.79 1.36
N HIS A 121 -3.12 23.41 2.30
CA HIS A 121 -2.90 24.81 2.68
C HIS A 121 -1.52 25.02 3.33
N ASP A 122 -1.09 24.14 4.22
CA ASP A 122 0.21 24.24 4.89
C ASP A 122 1.37 24.12 3.88
N LEU A 123 1.21 23.27 2.86
CA LEU A 123 2.23 23.06 1.83
C LEU A 123 2.36 24.29 0.92
N THR A 124 1.24 24.86 0.46
CA THR A 124 1.24 26.09 -0.35
C THR A 124 1.75 27.31 0.44
N ALA A 125 1.42 27.42 1.73
CA ALA A 125 1.97 28.44 2.62
C ALA A 125 3.50 28.31 2.78
N LYS A 126 4.01 27.08 2.86
CA LYS A 126 5.45 26.82 2.94
C LYS A 126 6.18 27.15 1.64
N GLU A 127 5.62 26.79 0.49
CA GLU A 127 6.19 27.11 -0.83
C GLU A 127 6.29 28.62 -1.07
N SER A 128 5.23 29.36 -0.74
CA SER A 128 5.23 30.82 -0.86
C SER A 128 6.25 31.48 0.08
N SER A 129 6.38 30.99 1.32
CA SER A 129 7.41 31.44 2.25
C SER A 129 8.83 31.19 1.72
N ASN A 130 9.09 30.00 1.17
CA ASN A 130 10.40 29.65 0.61
C ASN A 130 10.74 30.50 -0.62
N TYR A 131 9.77 30.71 -1.50
CA TYR A 131 9.92 31.58 -2.67
C TYR A 131 10.30 33.01 -2.25
N ASN A 132 9.54 33.60 -1.31
CA ASN A 132 9.80 34.94 -0.80
C ASN A 132 11.15 35.05 -0.08
N SER A 133 11.53 34.03 0.69
CA SER A 133 12.83 33.96 1.36
C SER A 133 13.97 33.92 0.34
N SER A 134 13.89 33.04 -0.66
CA SER A 134 14.92 32.93 -1.70
C SER A 134 15.08 34.23 -2.48
N MET A 135 13.98 34.86 -2.90
CA MET A 135 13.99 36.09 -3.69
C MET A 135 14.60 37.27 -2.90
N ASN A 136 14.28 37.39 -1.61
CA ASN A 136 14.88 38.40 -0.74
C ASN A 136 16.38 38.16 -0.50
N THR A 137 16.80 36.90 -0.40
CA THR A 137 18.21 36.54 -0.17
C THR A 137 19.09 36.82 -1.39
N PHE A 138 18.55 36.62 -2.62
CA PHE A 138 19.25 36.97 -3.86
C PHE A 138 19.43 38.48 -4.04
N LEU A 139 18.42 39.29 -3.68
CA LEU A 139 18.50 40.74 -3.75
C LEU A 139 19.52 41.30 -2.74
N TYR A 140 19.61 40.72 -1.55
CA TYR A 140 20.57 41.18 -0.53
C TYR A 140 22.03 40.98 -0.96
N ARG A 141 22.36 39.86 -1.64
CA ARG A 141 23.73 39.58 -2.11
C ARG A 141 24.22 40.52 -3.21
N ARG A 142 23.30 41.19 -3.94
CA ARG A 142 23.66 42.07 -5.06
C ARG A 142 24.01 43.50 -4.61
N ASN A 143 23.60 43.90 -3.40
CA ASN A 143 23.85 45.23 -2.85
C ASN A 143 25.14 45.34 -2.00
N VAL A 144 25.87 44.25 -1.76
CA VAL A 144 27.06 44.26 -0.89
C VAL A 144 28.37 44.60 -1.65
N ARG A 145 28.30 45.04 -2.92
CA ARG A 145 29.48 45.35 -3.74
C ARG A 145 29.56 46.81 -4.18
N GLY A 146 29.08 47.72 -3.35
CA GLY A 146 29.09 49.15 -3.63
C GLY A 146 29.19 50.01 -2.37
N HIS A 147 30.27 49.84 -1.61
CA HIS A 147 30.78 50.84 -0.66
C HIS A 147 32.30 50.77 -0.63
#